data_AF-A0A7S2VAF8-F1
#
_entry.id   AF-A0A7S2VAF8-F1
#
_cell.length_a   1.000
_cell.length_b   1.000
_cell.length_c   1.000
_cell.angle_alpha   90.00
_cell.angle_beta   90.00
_cell.angle_gamma   90.00
#
_symmetry.space_group_name_H-M   'P 1'
#
loop_
_entity.id
_entity.type
_entity.pdbx_description
1 polymer ?
#
loop_
_entity_poly.entity_id
_entity_poly.type
_entity_poly.pdbx_seq_one_letter_code
_entity_poly.pdbx_strand_id
1 'polypeptide(L)'
;ARSVVLMLFFLMYLFSVVGMHLYGGLITRDPDNLLSYSLLGTDFSDNEYWANNFNDVISGMNVLFNLLVVNNWTECEIGFEATTGSKWVRLFFLSFHIFGVIVINNVVIAFIIDEFLTQLAVFTETTDAEFVGDSEAILYHRQAVFEGSTITGTNTSLKGTYIARIKRSELEGHDHERLRKLFTQTSSTGST
;
A
#
# COMPACT_ATOMS: atom_id res chain seq x y z
N ALA A 1 -5.40 -9.00 -1.28
CA ALA A 1 -5.63 -7.68 -0.66
C ALA A 1 -6.86 -7.67 0.26
N ARG A 2 -8.06 -7.82 -0.30
CA ARG A 2 -9.34 -7.70 0.45
C ARG A 2 -9.40 -8.57 1.70
N SER A 3 -9.01 -9.84 1.62
CA SER A 3 -9.12 -10.77 2.76
C SER A 3 -8.17 -10.45 3.93
N VAL A 4 -6.98 -9.89 3.67
CA VAL A 4 -5.99 -9.60 4.72
C VAL A 4 -6.39 -8.37 5.53
N VAL A 5 -6.88 -7.33 4.85
CA VAL A 5 -7.40 -6.12 5.52
C VAL A 5 -8.65 -6.47 6.34
N LEU A 6 -9.54 -7.31 5.82
CA LEU A 6 -10.70 -7.80 6.59
C LEU A 6 -10.29 -8.62 7.83
N MET A 7 -9.20 -9.38 7.75
CA MET A 7 -8.65 -10.09 8.91
C MET A 7 -8.16 -9.14 10.01
N LEU A 8 -7.53 -8.01 9.65
CA LEU A 8 -7.15 -6.96 10.59
C LEU A 8 -8.39 -6.36 11.28
N PHE A 9 -9.41 -5.98 10.51
CA PHE A 9 -10.67 -5.46 11.07
C PHE A 9 -11.37 -6.49 11.97
N PHE A 10 -11.35 -7.76 11.61
CA PHE A 10 -11.91 -8.84 12.43
C PHE A 10 -11.16 -8.99 13.76
N LEU A 11 -9.82 -8.95 13.73
CA LEU A 11 -9.01 -9.00 14.95
C LEU A 11 -9.29 -7.78 15.85
N MET A 12 -9.34 -6.58 15.27
CA MET A 12 -9.69 -5.37 16.02
C MET A 12 -11.09 -5.48 16.62
N TYR A 13 -12.06 -6.01 15.88
CA TYR A 13 -13.41 -6.21 16.39
C TYR A 13 -13.43 -7.16 17.61
N LEU A 14 -12.74 -8.30 17.53
CA LEU A 14 -12.62 -9.24 18.65
C LEU A 14 -12.01 -8.57 19.89
N PHE A 15 -10.88 -7.86 19.71
CA PHE A 15 -10.23 -7.15 20.79
C PHE A 15 -11.08 -6.00 21.35
N SER A 16 -11.88 -5.34 20.51
CA SER A 16 -12.77 -4.25 20.94
C SER A 16 -13.90 -4.78 21.82
N VAL A 17 -14.51 -5.91 21.43
CA VAL A 17 -15.54 -6.57 22.23
C VAL A 17 -14.97 -7.07 23.56
N VAL A 18 -13.79 -7.69 23.56
CA VAL A 18 -13.11 -8.11 24.79
C VAL A 18 -12.75 -6.91 25.66
N GLY A 19 -12.17 -5.86 25.07
CA GLY A 19 -11.81 -4.62 25.76
C GLY A 19 -13.03 -3.92 26.39
N MET A 20 -14.18 -3.93 25.73
CA MET A 20 -15.43 -3.44 26.29
C MET A 20 -15.88 -4.22 27.52
N HIS A 21 -15.79 -5.55 27.49
CA HIS A 21 -16.16 -6.37 28.65
C HIS A 21 -15.21 -6.17 29.84
N LEU A 22 -13.93 -5.89 29.58
CA LEU A 22 -12.92 -5.71 30.62
C LEU A 22 -12.85 -4.27 31.16
N TYR A 23 -13.00 -3.29 30.28
CA TYR A 23 -12.66 -1.88 30.55
C TYR A 23 -13.78 -0.88 30.21
N GLY A 24 -14.99 -1.37 29.91
CA GLY A 24 -16.14 -0.52 29.65
C GLY A 24 -16.51 0.34 30.86
N GLY A 25 -16.69 1.65 30.63
CA GLY A 25 -17.07 2.61 31.66
C GLY A 25 -15.92 3.11 32.55
N LEU A 26 -14.69 2.61 32.38
CA LEU A 26 -13.55 3.01 33.22
C LEU A 26 -13.04 4.40 32.89
N ILE A 27 -13.00 4.76 31.59
CA ILE A 27 -12.61 6.09 31.14
C ILE A 27 -13.87 6.97 31.09
N THR A 28 -13.97 7.90 32.04
CA THR A 28 -15.09 8.83 32.17
C THR A 28 -14.60 10.23 32.52
N ARG A 29 -15.36 11.24 32.07
CA ARG A 29 -15.16 12.66 32.42
C ARG A 29 -16.12 13.15 33.50
N ASP A 30 -16.93 12.25 34.05
CA ASP A 30 -17.92 12.60 35.06
C ASP A 30 -17.23 13.04 36.37
N PRO A 31 -17.39 14.31 36.81
CA PRO A 31 -16.82 14.79 38.06
C PRO A 31 -17.36 14.03 39.29
N ASP A 32 -18.57 13.49 39.21
CA ASP A 32 -19.20 12.77 40.31
C ASP A 32 -18.70 11.32 40.42
N ASN A 33 -17.96 10.83 39.41
CA ASN A 33 -17.41 9.48 39.40
C ASN A 33 -15.99 9.45 39.98
N LEU A 34 -15.77 8.61 41.00
CA LEU A 34 -14.46 8.44 41.65
C LEU A 34 -13.33 8.04 40.68
N LEU A 35 -13.66 7.34 39.59
CA LEU A 35 -12.68 6.91 38.58
C LEU A 35 -12.11 8.07 37.77
N SER A 36 -12.84 9.18 37.61
CA SER A 36 -12.32 10.36 36.90
C SER A 36 -11.15 10.99 37.67
N TYR A 37 -11.19 10.97 39.00
CA TYR A 37 -10.10 11.46 39.84
C TYR A 37 -8.83 10.60 39.74
N SER A 38 -8.96 9.28 39.50
CA SER A 38 -7.81 8.39 39.31
C SER A 38 -7.03 8.67 38.02
N LEU A 39 -7.65 9.34 37.04
CA LEU A 39 -7.02 9.75 35.79
C LEU A 39 -6.32 11.11 35.90
N LEU A 40 -6.68 11.94 36.87
CA LEU A 40 -6.10 13.27 37.03
C LEU A 40 -4.60 13.21 37.35
N GLY A 41 -3.80 13.98 36.62
CA GLY A 41 -2.34 14.01 36.77
C GLY A 41 -1.62 12.81 36.16
N THR A 42 -2.34 11.98 35.40
CA THR A 42 -1.71 11.02 34.48
C THR A 42 -1.49 11.67 33.12
N ASP A 43 -0.45 11.23 32.41
CA ASP A 43 -0.17 11.66 31.04
C ASP A 43 -1.37 11.41 30.10
N PHE A 44 -2.25 10.46 30.42
CA PHE A 44 -3.51 10.24 29.71
C PHE A 44 -4.47 11.45 29.79
N SER A 45 -4.63 12.01 30.99
CA SER A 45 -5.50 13.18 31.23
C SER A 45 -4.86 14.45 30.66
N ASP A 46 -3.56 14.61 30.84
CA ASP A 46 -2.82 15.81 30.42
C ASP A 46 -2.79 15.98 28.89
N ASN A 47 -2.81 14.86 28.16
CA ASN A 47 -2.87 14.84 26.68
C ASN A 47 -4.31 14.72 26.12
N GLU A 48 -5.33 14.85 26.97
CA GLU A 48 -6.74 14.83 26.58
C GLU A 48 -7.23 13.55 25.85
N TYR A 49 -6.68 12.37 26.17
CA TYR A 49 -6.99 11.10 25.47
C TYR A 49 -8.36 10.48 25.78
N TRP A 50 -9.34 11.24 26.25
CA TRP A 50 -10.64 10.76 26.69
C TRP A 50 -11.46 10.00 25.64
N ALA A 51 -11.22 10.24 24.34
CA ALA A 51 -11.83 9.50 23.24
C ALA A 51 -11.29 8.06 23.10
N ASN A 52 -10.17 7.76 23.76
CA ASN A 52 -9.58 6.43 23.82
C ASN A 52 -10.18 5.66 24.99
N ASN A 53 -11.42 5.19 24.80
CA ASN A 53 -12.16 4.41 25.79
C ASN A 53 -12.80 3.16 25.16
N PHE A 54 -13.15 2.18 25.99
CA PHE A 54 -13.86 0.96 25.59
C PHE A 54 -15.35 0.99 25.98
N ASN A 55 -15.96 2.18 26.06
CA ASN A 55 -17.36 2.31 26.49
C ASN A 55 -18.36 1.75 25.45
N ASP A 56 -17.95 1.74 24.18
CA ASP A 56 -18.68 1.16 23.07
C ASP A 56 -17.72 0.53 22.04
N VAL A 57 -18.24 -0.29 21.11
CA VAL A 57 -17.40 -1.08 20.18
C VAL A 57 -16.62 -0.14 19.27
N ILE A 58 -17.22 0.98 18.86
CA ILE A 58 -16.61 1.92 17.92
C ILE A 58 -15.49 2.70 18.60
N SER A 59 -15.71 3.17 19.84
CA SER A 59 -14.66 3.79 20.66
C SER A 59 -13.52 2.80 20.94
N GLY A 60 -13.83 1.53 21.23
CA GLY A 60 -12.81 0.49 21.37
C GLY A 60 -12.04 0.23 20.06
N MET A 61 -12.72 0.27 18.90
CA MET A 61 -12.06 0.19 17.60
C MET A 61 -11.13 1.39 17.35
N ASN A 62 -11.49 2.59 17.80
CA ASN A 62 -10.64 3.78 17.75
C ASN A 62 -9.37 3.60 18.62
N VAL A 63 -9.50 3.08 19.84
CA VAL A 63 -8.33 2.75 20.69
C VAL A 63 -7.39 1.81 19.95
N LEU A 64 -7.91 0.70 19.43
CA LEU A 64 -7.10 -0.32 18.75
C LEU A 64 -6.46 0.21 17.47
N PHE A 65 -7.14 1.10 16.74
CA PHE A 65 -6.56 1.79 15.59
C PHE A 65 -5.37 2.66 15.99
N ASN A 66 -5.50 3.45 17.05
CA ASN A 66 -4.39 4.26 17.57
C ASN A 66 -3.21 3.38 18.01
N LEU A 67 -3.47 2.21 18.60
CA LEU A 67 -2.42 1.25 18.95
C LEU A 67 -1.71 0.66 17.72
N LEU A 68 -2.38 0.52 16.57
CA LEU A 68 -1.74 0.06 15.31
C LEU A 68 -0.68 1.04 14.80
N VAL A 69 -0.87 2.34 15.06
CA VAL A 69 0.09 3.38 14.68
C VAL A 69 1.32 3.37 15.59
N VAL A 70 1.24 2.76 16.77
CA VAL A 70 2.33 2.64 17.77
C VAL A 70 2.78 3.99 18.35
N ASN A 71 2.16 5.10 17.96
CA ASN A 71 2.48 6.41 18.52
C ASN A 71 1.76 6.62 19.86
N ASN A 72 2.49 6.97 20.92
CA ASN A 72 1.97 7.18 22.27
C ASN A 72 1.07 6.04 22.79
N TRP A 73 1.34 4.81 22.36
CA TRP A 73 0.47 3.67 22.64
C TRP A 73 0.45 3.27 24.13
N THR A 74 1.55 3.54 24.84
CA THR A 74 1.70 3.33 26.29
C THR A 74 0.83 4.27 27.12
N GLU A 75 0.45 5.43 26.59
CA GLU A 75 -0.39 6.39 27.31
C GLU A 75 -1.80 5.86 27.53
N CYS A 76 -2.33 5.13 26.55
CA CYS A 76 -3.61 4.43 26.71
C CYS A 76 -3.52 3.40 27.83
N GLU A 77 -2.46 2.59 27.86
CA GLU A 77 -2.23 1.59 28.92
C GLU A 77 -2.20 2.24 30.32
N ILE A 78 -1.48 3.35 30.48
CA ILE A 78 -1.37 4.09 31.75
C ILE A 78 -2.75 4.53 32.26
N GLY A 79 -3.61 5.04 31.37
CA GLY A 79 -4.98 5.43 31.72
C GLY A 79 -5.83 4.26 32.25
N PHE A 80 -5.73 3.08 31.60
CA PHE A 80 -6.45 1.89 32.05
C PHE A 80 -5.84 1.24 33.30
N GLU A 81 -4.51 1.30 33.48
CA GLU A 81 -3.84 0.84 34.69
C GLU A 81 -4.24 1.70 35.90
N ALA A 82 -4.30 3.03 35.72
CA ALA A 82 -4.69 3.97 36.77
C ALA A 82 -6.14 3.77 37.25
N THR A 83 -7.06 3.47 36.33
CA THR A 83 -8.48 3.24 36.64
C THR A 83 -8.76 1.84 37.19
N THR A 84 -8.04 0.82 36.72
CA THR A 84 -8.21 -0.57 37.19
C THR A 84 -7.42 -0.84 38.48
N GLY A 85 -6.40 -0.03 38.78
CA GLY A 85 -5.48 -0.24 39.90
C GLY A 85 -4.64 -1.52 39.77
N SER A 86 -4.50 -2.05 38.54
CA SER A 86 -3.95 -3.38 38.30
C SER A 86 -3.02 -3.44 37.10
N LYS A 87 -1.86 -4.06 37.28
CA LYS A 87 -0.86 -4.28 36.23
C LYS A 87 -1.26 -5.37 35.22
N TRP A 88 -2.34 -6.11 35.45
CA TRP A 88 -2.84 -7.10 34.49
C TRP A 88 -3.32 -6.47 33.18
N VAL A 89 -3.70 -5.18 33.21
CA VAL A 89 -4.07 -4.39 32.05
C VAL A 89 -2.99 -4.44 30.97
N ARG A 90 -1.72 -4.40 31.35
CA ARG A 90 -0.56 -4.43 30.44
C ARG A 90 -0.56 -5.67 29.55
N LEU A 91 -1.01 -6.81 30.06
CA LEU A 91 -1.04 -8.06 29.31
C LEU A 91 -2.01 -7.98 28.14
N PHE A 92 -3.15 -7.30 28.30
CA PHE A 92 -4.10 -7.07 27.23
C PHE A 92 -3.48 -6.22 26.10
N PHE A 93 -2.92 -5.06 26.43
CA PHE A 93 -2.30 -4.16 25.45
C PHE A 93 -1.09 -4.81 24.77
N LEU A 94 -0.24 -5.51 25.53
CA LEU A 94 0.89 -6.26 24.99
C LEU A 94 0.45 -7.38 24.04
N SER A 95 -0.62 -8.10 24.38
CA SER A 95 -1.15 -9.16 23.50
C SER A 95 -1.64 -8.59 22.16
N PHE A 96 -2.34 -7.45 22.18
CA PHE A 96 -2.73 -6.77 20.94
C PHE A 96 -1.52 -6.26 20.16
N HIS A 97 -0.50 -5.74 20.85
CA HIS A 97 0.73 -5.31 20.19
C HIS A 97 1.41 -6.46 19.44
N ILE A 98 1.53 -7.64 20.07
CA ILE A 98 2.13 -8.81 19.42
C ILE A 98 1.27 -9.27 18.23
N PHE A 99 -0.01 -9.54 18.44
CA PHE A 99 -0.84 -10.13 17.38
C PHE A 99 -1.26 -9.11 16.31
N GLY A 100 -1.77 -7.95 16.72
CA GLY A 100 -2.27 -6.92 15.82
C GLY A 100 -1.15 -6.17 15.10
N VAL A 101 -0.18 -5.64 15.84
CA VAL A 101 0.89 -4.80 15.28
C VAL A 101 2.00 -5.65 14.67
N ILE A 102 2.61 -6.56 15.44
CA ILE A 102 3.82 -7.27 14.96
C ILE A 102 3.46 -8.33 13.92
N VAL A 103 2.37 -9.08 14.10
CA VAL A 103 2.00 -10.15 13.17
C VAL A 103 1.11 -9.62 12.05
N ILE A 104 -0.12 -9.20 12.36
CA ILE A 104 -1.10 -8.90 11.30
C ILE A 104 -0.73 -7.66 10.48
N ASN A 105 -0.34 -6.55 11.12
CA ASN A 105 0.00 -5.33 10.39
C ASN A 105 1.21 -5.53 9.47
N ASN A 106 2.24 -6.28 9.91
CA ASN A 106 3.37 -6.62 9.05
C ASN A 106 2.97 -7.53 7.88
N VAL A 107 2.03 -8.46 8.07
CA VAL A 107 1.47 -9.26 6.95
C VAL A 107 0.71 -8.37 5.96
N VAL A 108 -0.04 -7.38 6.44
CA VAL A 108 -0.73 -6.40 5.58
C VAL A 108 0.28 -5.59 4.78
N ILE A 109 1.33 -5.06 5.42
CA ILE A 109 2.38 -4.25 4.76
C ILE A 109 3.12 -5.10 3.72
N ALA A 110 3.55 -6.30 4.09
CA ALA A 110 4.24 -7.22 3.18
C ALA A 110 3.37 -7.54 1.95
N PHE A 111 2.08 -7.79 2.15
CA PHE A 111 1.14 -8.02 1.06
C PHE A 111 1.02 -6.80 0.13
N ILE A 112 0.93 -5.58 0.68
CA ILE A 112 0.83 -4.35 -0.14
C ILE A 112 2.11 -4.15 -0.97
N ILE A 113 3.27 -4.39 -0.36
CA ILE A 113 4.56 -4.27 -1.04
C ILE A 113 4.66 -5.31 -2.17
N ASP A 114 4.28 -6.56 -1.92
CA ASP A 114 4.33 -7.64 -2.92
C ASP A 114 3.46 -7.33 -4.15
N GLU A 115 2.24 -6.82 -3.92
CA GLU A 115 1.34 -6.39 -4.98
C GLU A 115 1.93 -5.21 -5.79
N PHE A 116 2.49 -4.21 -5.09
CA PHE A 116 3.13 -3.08 -5.74
C PHE A 116 4.34 -3.49 -6.58
N LEU A 117 5.20 -4.37 -6.05
CA LEU A 117 6.37 -4.89 -6.76
C LEU A 117 5.98 -5.73 -7.97
N THR A 118 4.92 -6.54 -7.87
CA THR A 118 4.40 -7.31 -8.99
C THR A 118 3.94 -6.39 -10.13
N GLN A 119 3.20 -5.33 -9.80
CA GLN A 119 2.76 -4.34 -10.80
C GLN A 119 3.95 -3.58 -11.40
N LEU A 120 4.96 -3.26 -10.59
CA LEU A 120 6.17 -2.59 -11.06
C LEU A 120 6.99 -3.49 -11.99
N ALA A 121 7.13 -4.78 -11.68
CA ALA A 121 7.83 -5.75 -12.53
C ALA A 121 7.15 -5.90 -13.89
N VAL A 122 5.82 -6.00 -13.93
CA VAL A 122 5.05 -6.03 -15.19
C VAL A 122 5.28 -4.75 -16.00
N PHE A 123 5.26 -3.58 -15.36
CA PHE A 123 5.54 -2.31 -16.04
C PHE A 123 6.96 -2.27 -16.63
N THR A 124 7.96 -2.74 -15.89
CA THR A 124 9.34 -2.83 -16.37
C THR A 124 9.47 -3.82 -17.53
N GLU A 125 8.86 -5.01 -17.46
CA GLU A 125 8.87 -5.97 -18.57
C GLU A 125 8.17 -5.43 -19.81
N THR A 126 7.05 -4.70 -19.68
CA THR A 126 6.44 -4.04 -20.85
C THR A 126 7.31 -2.95 -21.45
N THR A 127 8.16 -2.32 -20.63
CA THR A 127 9.13 -1.32 -21.08
C THR A 127 10.32 -1.99 -21.79
N ASP A 128 10.79 -3.14 -21.30
CA ASP A 128 11.96 -3.86 -21.82
C ASP A 128 11.63 -4.85 -22.95
N ALA A 129 10.40 -5.38 -23.02
CA ALA A 129 9.93 -6.24 -24.10
C ALA A 129 9.62 -5.45 -25.39
N GLU A 130 9.33 -4.15 -25.29
CA GLU A 130 9.34 -3.24 -26.46
C GLU A 130 10.77 -3.04 -27.02
N PHE A 131 11.80 -3.41 -26.26
CA PHE A 131 13.20 -3.13 -26.58
C PHE A 131 13.92 -4.22 -27.39
N VAL A 132 13.37 -5.43 -27.49
CA VAL A 132 14.01 -6.55 -28.21
C VAL A 132 13.20 -6.90 -29.46
N GLY A 133 13.25 -6.02 -30.44
CA GLY A 133 12.91 -6.36 -31.82
C GLY A 133 14.15 -6.92 -32.52
N ASP A 134 14.05 -8.13 -33.07
CA ASP A 134 15.07 -8.70 -33.95
C ASP A 134 15.38 -7.72 -35.09
N SER A 135 16.56 -7.10 -35.01
CA SER A 135 17.31 -6.41 -36.06
C SER A 135 16.51 -5.61 -37.10
N GLU A 136 16.14 -4.35 -36.77
CA GLU A 136 16.33 -3.16 -37.65
C GLU A 136 15.85 -1.84 -37.01
N ALA A 137 15.04 -1.85 -35.94
CA ALA A 137 14.64 -0.63 -35.24
C ALA A 137 14.34 -0.87 -33.75
N ILE A 138 14.90 -0.03 -32.86
CA ILE A 138 14.57 -0.01 -31.43
C ILE A 138 13.36 0.91 -31.23
N LEU A 139 12.22 0.36 -30.85
CA LEU A 139 10.99 1.10 -30.59
C LEU A 139 10.93 1.52 -29.12
N TYR A 140 11.10 2.81 -28.86
CA TYR A 140 10.91 3.44 -27.57
C TYR A 140 9.53 4.11 -27.50
N HIS A 141 8.51 3.47 -26.93
CA HIS A 141 7.19 4.06 -26.64
C HIS A 141 6.44 4.71 -27.83
N ARG A 142 6.93 5.87 -28.32
CA ARG A 142 6.44 6.64 -29.49
C ARG A 142 7.55 7.05 -30.45
N GLN A 143 8.75 6.52 -30.28
CA GLN A 143 9.96 6.87 -31.01
C GLN A 143 10.62 5.60 -31.54
N ALA A 144 10.72 5.45 -32.84
CA ALA A 144 11.52 4.38 -33.44
C ALA A 144 12.92 4.91 -33.76
N VAL A 145 13.95 4.26 -33.23
CA VAL A 145 15.35 4.55 -33.50
C VAL A 145 15.87 3.51 -34.50
N PHE A 146 16.34 3.97 -35.66
CA PHE A 146 16.85 3.10 -36.73
C PHE A 146 18.10 3.69 -37.38
N GLU A 147 18.90 2.84 -38.00
CA GLU A 147 20.09 3.24 -38.72
C GLU A 147 19.73 3.71 -40.13
N GLY A 148 20.10 4.93 -40.51
CA GLY A 148 19.71 5.48 -41.81
C GLY A 148 20.34 4.75 -43.00
N SER A 149 21.45 4.03 -42.79
CA SER A 149 22.18 3.34 -43.85
C SER A 149 21.36 2.22 -44.49
N THR A 150 20.51 1.55 -43.72
CA THR A 150 19.63 0.48 -44.17
C THR A 150 18.26 0.72 -43.59
N ILE A 151 17.33 1.16 -44.43
CA ILE A 151 15.93 1.36 -44.03
C ILE A 151 15.11 0.30 -44.74
N THR A 152 14.45 -0.58 -44.00
CA THR A 152 13.55 -1.60 -44.53
C THR A 152 14.22 -2.51 -45.59
N GLY A 153 15.47 -2.91 -45.36
CA GLY A 153 16.27 -3.71 -46.31
C GLY A 153 16.77 -2.97 -47.56
N THR A 154 16.55 -1.65 -47.66
CA THR A 154 17.10 -0.82 -48.74
C THR A 154 18.29 -0.01 -48.25
N ASN A 155 19.43 -0.15 -48.93
CA ASN A 155 20.61 0.66 -48.66
C ASN A 155 20.33 2.09 -49.11
N THR A 156 20.36 3.04 -48.17
CA THR A 156 20.18 4.46 -48.48
C THR A 156 21.51 5.20 -48.35
N SER A 157 21.62 6.39 -48.95
CA SER A 157 22.81 7.23 -48.81
C SER A 157 22.87 8.00 -47.48
N LEU A 158 21.97 7.70 -46.54
CA LEU A 158 21.90 8.36 -45.24
C LEU A 158 22.90 7.70 -44.28
N LYS A 159 23.64 8.51 -43.54
CA LYS A 159 24.59 8.04 -42.52
C LYS A 159 24.19 8.59 -41.17
N GLY A 160 24.10 7.71 -40.18
CA GLY A 160 23.79 8.06 -38.80
C GLY A 160 22.46 7.49 -38.31
N THR A 161 22.21 7.70 -37.02
CA THR A 161 21.02 7.22 -36.30
C THR A 161 19.89 8.23 -36.40
N TYR A 162 18.70 7.78 -36.77
CA TYR A 162 17.51 8.61 -36.92
C TYR A 162 16.40 8.18 -35.96
N ILE A 163 15.58 9.14 -35.53
CA ILE A 163 14.48 8.94 -34.59
C ILE A 163 13.16 9.38 -35.26
N ALA A 164 12.24 8.44 -35.48
CA ALA A 164 10.89 8.73 -35.96
C ALA A 164 9.92 8.85 -34.78
N ARG A 165 9.22 9.98 -34.65
CA ARG A 165 8.21 10.23 -33.59
C ARG A 165 6.82 10.38 -34.20
N ILE A 166 5.84 9.59 -33.74
CA ILE A 166 4.45 9.72 -34.22
C ILE A 166 3.76 10.91 -33.55
N LYS A 167 3.12 11.76 -34.37
CA LYS A 167 2.41 12.96 -33.92
C LYS A 167 1.01 12.59 -33.42
N ARG A 168 0.60 13.19 -32.31
CA ARG A 168 -0.57 12.81 -31.48
C ARG A 168 -1.95 12.83 -32.19
N SER A 169 -2.08 13.36 -33.40
CA SER A 169 -3.38 13.62 -34.03
C SER A 169 -4.06 12.41 -34.67
N GLU A 170 -3.42 11.24 -34.72
CA GLU A 170 -3.93 10.03 -35.41
C GLU A 170 -4.04 8.79 -34.50
N LEU A 171 -4.22 8.97 -33.18
CA LEU A 171 -4.22 7.85 -32.23
C LEU A 171 -5.61 7.18 -32.06
N GLU A 172 -5.79 6.00 -32.63
CA GLU A 172 -6.85 5.04 -32.28
C GLU A 172 -6.25 3.64 -32.08
N GLY A 173 -6.10 3.21 -30.81
CA GLY A 173 -6.22 1.84 -30.27
C GLY A 173 -5.37 0.66 -30.81
N HIS A 174 -4.95 0.66 -32.07
CA HIS A 174 -4.38 -0.50 -32.79
C HIS A 174 -3.00 -0.19 -33.40
N ASP A 175 -2.28 0.79 -32.85
CA ASP A 175 -1.14 1.42 -33.52
C ASP A 175 0.19 0.65 -33.35
N HIS A 176 0.40 -0.03 -32.22
CA HIS A 176 1.59 -0.88 -32.03
C HIS A 176 1.61 -2.04 -33.04
N GLU A 177 0.44 -2.56 -33.40
CA GLU A 177 0.31 -3.63 -34.38
C GLU A 177 0.55 -3.13 -35.82
N ARG A 178 0.15 -1.88 -36.13
CA ARG A 178 0.44 -1.24 -37.43
C ARG A 178 1.92 -0.93 -37.58
N LEU A 179 2.56 -0.38 -36.55
CA LEU A 179 4.00 -0.17 -36.52
C LEU A 179 4.76 -1.48 -36.69
N ARG A 180 4.38 -2.50 -35.90
CA ARG A 180 4.96 -3.84 -36.03
C ARG A 180 4.77 -4.38 -37.45
N LYS A 181 3.58 -4.31 -38.05
CA LYS A 181 3.33 -4.78 -39.44
C LYS A 181 4.18 -4.04 -40.48
N LEU A 182 4.34 -2.72 -40.37
CA LEU A 182 5.16 -1.93 -41.28
C LEU A 182 6.64 -2.34 -41.24
N PHE A 183 7.15 -2.72 -40.07
CA PHE A 183 8.54 -3.14 -39.90
C PHE A 183 8.76 -4.67 -39.99
N THR A 184 7.70 -5.50 -39.97
CA THR A 184 7.80 -6.98 -40.06
C THR A 184 7.41 -7.59 -41.40
N GLN A 185 6.69 -6.89 -42.29
CA GLN A 185 6.17 -7.50 -43.52
C GLN A 185 7.22 -7.83 -44.59
N THR A 186 8.45 -7.34 -44.52
CA THR A 186 9.40 -7.42 -45.64
C THR A 186 10.30 -8.66 -45.65
N SER A 187 10.23 -9.55 -44.64
CA SER A 187 11.02 -10.79 -44.62
C SER A 187 10.45 -11.93 -45.48
N SER A 188 9.36 -11.72 -46.24
CA SER A 188 8.69 -12.78 -47.02
C SER A 188 8.76 -12.66 -48.54
N THR A 189 9.48 -11.68 -49.11
CA THR A 189 9.60 -11.56 -50.58
C THR A 189 11.07 -11.54 -51.00
N GLY A 190 11.66 -12.73 -51.05
CA GLY A 190 13.04 -12.94 -51.47
C GLY A 190 13.36 -14.39 -51.83
N SER A 191 12.53 -15.03 -52.66
CA SER A 191 12.93 -16.26 -53.35
C SER A 191 12.16 -16.43 -54.67
N THR A 192 12.67 -15.76 -55.72
CA THR A 192 12.89 -16.26 -57.10
C THR A 192 13.50 -15.15 -57.92
#